data_AF-A0A849GKU4-F1
#
_entry.id   AF-A0A849GKU4-F1
#
_cell.length_a   1.000
_cell.length_b   1.000
_cell.length_c   1.000
_cell.angle_alpha   90.00
_cell.angle_beta   90.00
_cell.angle_gamma   90.00
#
_symmetry.space_group_name_H-M   'P 1'
#
loop_
_entity.id
_entity.type
_entity.pdbx_description
1 polymer ?
#
loop_
_entity_poly.entity_id
_entity_poly.type
_entity_poly.pdbx_seq_one_letter_code
_entity_poly.pdbx_strand_id
1 'polypeptide(L)'
;MAKLKTKESKASVAAFLNSIADEKRRADCKAVARMMRDATGCNAAMWGTAMVGYGSYHYKYASGHEGKWFMTGFSPRKQALTLYIMPGFAEYDKLMAKLGRFKT
;
A
#
# COMPACT_ATOMS: atom_id res chain seq x y z
N MET A 1 5.41 -7.92 -24.31
CA MET A 1 4.91 -6.91 -23.35
C MET A 1 4.50 -7.61 -22.05
N ALA A 2 5.22 -7.37 -20.95
CA ALA A 2 4.91 -7.98 -19.67
C ALA A 2 3.66 -7.31 -19.06
N LYS A 3 2.60 -8.09 -18.84
CA LYS A 3 1.39 -7.61 -18.14
C LYS A 3 1.75 -7.29 -16.68
N LEU A 4 1.19 -6.21 -16.15
CA LEU A 4 1.33 -5.89 -14.72
C LEU A 4 0.86 -7.08 -13.87
N LYS A 5 1.75 -7.60 -13.02
CA LYS A 5 1.45 -8.74 -12.14
C LYS A 5 0.60 -8.33 -10.93
N THR A 6 0.81 -7.12 -10.43
CA THR A 6 0.05 -6.56 -9.32
C THR A 6 -1.21 -5.91 -9.86
N LYS A 7 -2.36 -6.45 -9.48
CA LYS A 7 -3.69 -5.93 -9.82
C LYS A 7 -4.58 -6.07 -8.61
N GLU A 8 -5.60 -5.22 -8.53
CA GLU A 8 -6.69 -5.39 -7.58
C GLU A 8 -7.31 -6.79 -7.72
N SER A 9 -7.63 -7.41 -6.59
CA SER A 9 -8.17 -8.75 -6.51
C SER A 9 -9.35 -8.80 -5.54
N LYS A 10 -10.15 -9.86 -5.65
CA LYS A 10 -11.27 -10.14 -4.72
C LYS A 10 -10.83 -10.77 -3.40
N ALA A 11 -9.53 -10.87 -3.13
CA ALA A 11 -9.03 -11.43 -1.89
C ALA A 11 -9.41 -10.54 -0.70
N SER A 12 -9.74 -11.16 0.43
CA SER A 12 -10.15 -10.44 1.63
C SER A 12 -8.94 -9.82 2.34
N VAL A 13 -8.96 -8.49 2.50
CA VAL A 13 -7.96 -7.76 3.29
C VAL A 13 -7.96 -8.23 4.74
N ALA A 14 -9.14 -8.47 5.33
CA ALA A 14 -9.23 -8.96 6.71
C ALA A 14 -8.60 -10.35 6.87
N ALA A 15 -8.85 -11.26 5.93
CA ALA A 15 -8.24 -12.59 5.94
C ALA A 15 -6.71 -12.51 5.78
N PHE A 16 -6.22 -11.66 4.87
CA PHE A 16 -4.79 -11.44 4.68
C PHE A 16 -4.11 -10.87 5.94
N LEU A 17 -4.71 -9.88 6.58
CA LEU A 17 -4.16 -9.31 7.82
C LEU A 17 -4.14 -10.35 8.95
N ASN A 18 -5.18 -11.17 9.05
CA ASN A 18 -5.27 -12.20 10.09
C ASN A 18 -4.31 -13.38 9.84
N SER A 19 -3.90 -13.63 8.59
CA SER A 19 -2.94 -14.70 8.26
C SER A 19 -1.48 -14.33 8.54
N ILE A 20 -1.19 -13.07 8.91
CA ILE A 20 0.15 -12.67 9.36
C ILE A 20 0.44 -13.36 10.69
N ALA A 21 1.42 -14.28 10.67
CA ALA A 21 1.79 -15.11 11.82
C ALA A 21 2.44 -14.30 12.96
N ASP A 22 3.31 -13.35 12.62
CA ASP A 22 3.96 -12.48 13.60
C ASP A 22 2.95 -11.49 14.19
N GLU A 23 2.68 -11.60 15.49
CA GLU A 23 1.60 -10.86 16.14
C GLU A 23 1.83 -9.36 16.14
N LYS A 24 3.08 -8.94 16.34
CA LYS A 24 3.46 -7.53 16.35
C LYS A 24 3.27 -6.92 14.97
N ARG A 25 3.76 -7.58 13.93
CA ARG A 25 3.56 -7.18 12.54
C ARG A 25 2.08 -7.14 12.18
N ARG A 26 1.30 -8.11 12.63
CA ARG A 26 -0.16 -8.13 12.42
C ARG A 26 -0.83 -6.92 13.07
N ALA A 27 -0.46 -6.58 14.30
CA ALA A 27 -0.96 -5.39 14.99
C ALA A 27 -0.56 -4.10 14.27
N ASP A 28 0.71 -3.96 13.88
CA ASP A 28 1.22 -2.81 13.14
C ASP A 28 0.47 -2.63 11.80
N CYS A 29 0.24 -3.73 11.07
CA CYS A 29 -0.51 -3.69 9.81
C CYS A 29 -1.97 -3.28 10.02
N LYS A 30 -2.62 -3.75 11.09
CA LYS A 30 -3.99 -3.33 11.43
C LYS A 30 -4.05 -1.85 11.78
N ALA A 31 -3.05 -1.34 12.50
CA ALA A 31 -2.94 0.09 12.83
C ALA A 31 -2.76 0.93 11.56
N VAL A 32 -1.84 0.55 10.67
CA VAL A 32 -1.63 1.23 9.38
C VAL A 32 -2.88 1.15 8.51
N ALA A 33 -3.55 0.00 8.47
CA ALA A 33 -4.77 -0.15 7.69
C ALA A 33 -5.90 0.79 8.16
N ARG A 34 -6.01 1.01 9.47
CA ARG A 34 -6.92 2.00 10.07
C ARG A 34 -6.51 3.42 9.67
N MET A 35 -5.24 3.78 9.86
CA MET A 35 -4.74 5.12 9.53
C MET A 35 -4.95 5.48 8.05
N MET A 36 -4.68 4.56 7.13
CA MET A 36 -4.88 4.80 5.70
C MET A 36 -6.36 4.93 5.32
N ARG A 37 -7.24 4.11 5.92
CA ARG A 37 -8.68 4.26 5.71
C ARG A 37 -9.16 5.63 6.20
N ASP A 38 -8.75 6.03 7.40
CA ASP A 38 -9.18 7.29 8.00
C ASP A 38 -8.65 8.50 7.19
N ALA A 39 -7.41 8.43 6.70
CA ALA A 39 -6.81 9.49 5.89
C ALA A 39 -7.38 9.59 4.46
N THR A 40 -7.78 8.46 3.86
CA THR A 40 -8.23 8.42 2.45
C THR A 40 -9.75 8.41 2.30
N GLY A 41 -10.50 8.05 3.34
CA GLY A 41 -11.93 7.75 3.25
C GLY A 41 -12.26 6.52 2.39
N CYS A 42 -11.26 5.78 1.90
CA CYS A 42 -11.44 4.68 0.97
C CYS A 42 -11.45 3.32 1.68
N ASN A 43 -12.22 2.38 1.14
CA ASN A 43 -12.11 0.98 1.52
C ASN A 43 -10.79 0.38 1.01
N ALA A 44 -10.23 -0.54 1.81
CA ALA A 44 -9.03 -1.27 1.45
C ALA A 44 -9.35 -2.39 0.44
N ALA A 45 -8.45 -2.60 -0.52
CA ALA A 45 -8.50 -3.75 -1.43
C ALA A 45 -7.16 -4.48 -1.47
N MET A 46 -7.18 -5.78 -1.77
CA MET A 46 -5.96 -6.56 -1.99
C MET A 46 -5.42 -6.33 -3.39
N TRP A 47 -4.13 -6.05 -3.49
CA TRP A 47 -3.40 -5.90 -4.74
C TRP A 47 -2.30 -6.95 -4.86
N GLY A 48 -2.42 -7.81 -5.88
CA GLY A 48 -1.58 -9.01 -5.99
C GLY A 48 -1.75 -9.92 -4.77
N THR A 49 -0.65 -10.49 -4.29
CA THR A 49 -0.66 -11.48 -3.19
C THR A 49 -0.35 -10.90 -1.82
N ALA A 50 0.15 -9.68 -1.73
CA ALA A 50 0.77 -9.18 -0.49
C ALA A 50 0.69 -7.66 -0.29
N MET A 51 -0.15 -6.94 -1.03
CA MET A 51 -0.31 -5.49 -0.89
C MET A 51 -1.75 -5.15 -0.55
N VAL A 52 -1.92 -4.20 0.37
CA VAL A 52 -3.21 -3.60 0.70
C VAL A 52 -3.18 -2.18 0.15
N GLY A 53 -4.12 -1.85 -0.74
CA GLY A 53 -4.22 -0.57 -1.41
C GLY A 53 -5.53 0.16 -1.09
N TYR A 54 -5.50 1.49 -1.19
CA TYR A 54 -6.61 2.40 -0.91
C TYR A 54 -6.80 3.36 -2.09
N GLY A 55 -8.07 3.50 -2.50
CA GLY A 55 -8.42 4.22 -3.73
C GLY A 55 -7.82 3.55 -4.97
N SER A 56 -8.18 4.05 -6.16
CA SER A 56 -7.50 3.65 -7.38
C SER A 56 -7.58 4.73 -8.44
N TYR A 57 -6.60 4.75 -9.33
CA TYR A 57 -6.57 5.60 -10.51
C TYR A 57 -6.16 4.81 -11.74
N HIS A 58 -6.59 5.27 -12.91
CA HIS A 58 -6.16 4.77 -14.20
C HIS A 58 -5.05 5.68 -14.72
N TYR A 59 -3.89 5.12 -15.03
CA TYR A 59 -2.79 5.86 -15.66
C TYR A 59 -2.65 5.45 -17.11
N LYS A 60 -2.23 6.39 -17.96
CA LYS A 60 -1.92 6.17 -19.36
C LYS A 60 -0.68 6.98 -19.74
N TYR A 61 0.32 6.30 -20.27
CA TYR A 61 1.55 6.92 -20.76
C TYR A 61 1.39 7.38 -22.21
N ALA A 62 2.26 8.31 -22.63
CA ALA A 62 2.33 8.76 -24.02
C ALA A 62 2.60 7.62 -25.02
N SER A 63 3.25 6.53 -24.58
CA SER A 63 3.47 5.31 -25.38
C SER A 63 2.20 4.47 -25.60
N GLY A 64 1.06 4.86 -25.05
CA GLY A 64 -0.19 4.10 -25.07
C GLY A 64 -0.28 3.01 -24.00
N HIS A 65 0.78 2.78 -23.21
CA HIS A 65 0.72 1.85 -22.08
C HIS A 65 -0.17 2.41 -20.96
N GLU A 66 -1.14 1.61 -20.49
CA GLU A 66 -2.07 2.02 -19.44
C GLU A 66 -2.29 0.92 -18.39
N GLY A 67 -2.83 1.31 -17.24
CA GLY A 67 -3.11 0.39 -16.15
C GLY A 67 -3.80 1.06 -14.97
N LYS A 68 -4.24 0.24 -14.01
CA LYS A 68 -4.81 0.72 -12.75
C LYS A 68 -3.81 0.54 -11.63
N TRP A 69 -3.80 1.48 -10.70
CA TRP A 69 -2.99 1.41 -9.48
C TRP A 69 -3.76 1.99 -8.30
N PHE A 70 -3.37 1.61 -7.09
CA PHE A 70 -3.93 2.22 -5.87
C PHE A 70 -3.27 3.58 -5.60
N MET A 71 -3.96 4.48 -4.91
CA MET A 71 -3.42 5.82 -4.60
C MET A 71 -2.35 5.77 -3.49
N THR A 72 -2.59 4.94 -2.48
CA THR A 72 -1.63 4.63 -1.41
C THR A 72 -1.90 3.23 -0.88
N GLY A 73 -0.95 2.66 -0.16
CA GLY A 73 -1.09 1.32 0.38
C GLY A 73 0.12 0.88 1.19
N PHE A 74 0.14 -0.38 1.60
CA PHE A 74 1.28 -0.97 2.30
C PHE A 74 1.46 -2.45 2.00
N SER A 75 2.63 -2.99 2.37
CA SER A 75 2.94 -4.41 2.30
C SER A 75 3.78 -4.86 3.51
N PRO A 76 3.36 -5.91 4.24
CA PRO A 76 4.14 -6.49 5.33
C PRO A 76 5.27 -7.39 4.81
N ARG A 77 6.28 -6.80 4.17
CA ARG A 77 7.43 -7.55 3.64
C ARG A 77 8.23 -8.19 4.77
N LYS A 78 9.00 -9.23 4.45
CA LYS A 78 9.78 -10.00 5.43
C LYS A 78 10.70 -9.10 6.27
N GLN A 79 11.39 -8.16 5.62
CA GLN A 79 12.39 -7.29 6.24
C GLN A 79 11.80 -6.03 6.89
N ALA A 80 10.70 -5.50 6.36
CA ALA A 80 10.12 -4.23 6.82
C ALA A 80 8.64 -4.11 6.43
N LEU A 81 7.90 -3.31 7.20
CA LEU A 81 6.60 -2.81 6.77
C LEU A 81 6.83 -1.68 5.76
N THR A 82 6.39 -1.89 4.51
CA THR A 82 6.60 -0.94 3.41
C THR A 82 5.34 -0.15 3.18
N LEU A 83 5.46 1.19 3.14
CA LEU A 83 4.36 2.10 2.79
C LEU A 83 4.57 2.61 1.36
N TYR A 84 3.48 2.73 0.60
CA TYR A 84 3.47 3.23 -0.76
C TYR A 84 2.80 4.61 -0.79
N ILE A 85 3.59 5.65 -1.05
CA ILE A 85 3.13 7.05 -1.16
C ILE A 85 3.40 7.50 -2.59
N MET A 86 2.38 7.50 -3.44
CA MET A 86 2.57 7.63 -4.89
C MET A 86 2.97 9.01 -5.38
N PRO A 87 2.52 10.12 -4.76
CA PRO A 87 3.05 11.43 -5.07
C PRO A 87 4.55 11.61 -4.73
N GLY A 88 5.15 10.68 -3.98
CA GLY A 88 6.48 10.85 -3.40
C GLY A 88 6.43 11.65 -2.09
N PHE A 89 7.61 12.03 -1.59
CA PHE A 89 7.76 12.65 -0.28
C PHE A 89 8.77 13.80 -0.23
N ALA A 90 9.19 14.31 -1.39
CA ALA A 90 10.14 15.43 -1.49
C ALA A 90 9.64 16.71 -0.80
N GLU A 91 8.33 16.91 -0.72
CA GLU A 91 7.72 18.08 -0.07
C GLU A 91 7.51 17.88 1.45
N TYR A 92 7.83 16.70 1.98
CA TYR A 92 7.50 16.31 3.35
C TYR A 92 8.71 16.11 4.25
N ASP A 93 9.88 16.67 3.92
CA ASP A 93 11.13 16.48 4.66
C ASP A 93 10.99 16.68 6.19
N LYS A 94 10.27 17.73 6.60
CA LYS A 94 10.01 18.01 8.03
C LYS A 94 9.18 16.94 8.73
N LEU A 95 8.26 16.30 8.02
CA LEU A 95 7.46 15.19 8.55
C LEU A 95 8.25 13.89 8.54
N MET A 96 9.01 13.64 7.46
CA MET A 96 9.88 12.48 7.33
C MET A 96 10.92 12.43 8.46
N ALA A 97 11.50 13.58 8.84
CA ALA A 97 12.42 13.68 9.98
C ALA A 97 11.81 13.24 11.33
N LYS A 98 10.47 13.26 11.47
CA LYS A 98 9.75 12.85 12.68
C LYS A 98 9.25 11.40 12.63
N LEU A 99 9.36 10.72 11.49
CA LEU A 99 8.81 9.37 11.30
C LEU A 99 9.58 8.28 12.07
N GLY A 100 10.81 8.60 12.52
CA GLY A 100 11.72 7.65 13.14
C GLY A 100 12.61 6.96 12.10
N ARG A 101 12.98 5.70 12.33
CA ARG A 101 13.88 4.95 11.44
C ARG A 101 13.13 4.47 10.20
N PHE A 102 13.48 5.01 9.02
CA PHE A 102 12.94 4.58 7.73
C PHE A 102 14.03 4.48 6.66
N LYS A 103 13.66 3.95 5.50
CA LYS A 103 14.40 4.02 4.24
C LYS A 103 13.43 4.23 3.09
N THR A 104 13.86 4.94 2.04
CA THR A 104 13.08 5.29 0.86
C THR A 104 13.59 4.58 -0.38
#